data_AF-A0A0U2MMY1-F1
#
_entry.id   AF-A0A0U2MMY1-F1
#
_cell.length_a   1.000
_cell.length_b   1.000
_cell.length_c   1.000
_cell.angle_alpha   90.00
_cell.angle_beta   90.00
_cell.angle_gamma   90.00
#
_symmetry.space_group_name_H-M   'P 1'
#
loop_
_entity.id
_entity.type
_entity.pdbx_description
1 polymer ?
#
loop_
_entity_poly.entity_id
_entity_poly.type
_entity_poly.pdbx_seq_one_letter_code
_entity_poly.pdbx_strand_id
1 'polypeptide(L)'
;MKKLVIAAAIVAAGVGGVSYANHVATKEVRAEIDKQLALVSEQTGATFKYADLSASVISNSVEISNMEVISSEGDNVASIQSIEVTGYETDKISPHTTFDVKSFQFNKDFVAKLPADTNIMLASASYDLHSSLDYDEKSGDSDVVVKLDAKDIVSLNMNMGLANTQALMDASLAISKAQQAAGSQPLTYEQELQQQTLIMQAMSKLEPRSVNFELNNQGELKALLESELVKQGMSVEQMQMMVEQQLQQAPVTEEIAEAISGFVKGLNSFSVSAKLPEGKTMMEVNQQIMMLIGQPEKLVEYINLEVKGD
;
A
#
# COMPACT_ATOMS: atom_id res chain seq x y z
N MET A 1 -20.71 0.50 1.10
CA MET A 1 -19.70 0.90 0.10
C MET A 1 -19.19 2.33 0.25
N LYS A 2 -20.01 3.37 0.46
CA LYS A 2 -19.52 4.75 0.74
C LYS A 2 -18.62 4.90 1.99
N LYS A 3 -18.79 4.02 3.00
CA LYS A 3 -18.08 4.07 4.29
C LYS A 3 -16.61 3.58 4.24
N LEU A 4 -16.26 2.71 3.28
CA LEU A 4 -14.89 2.21 3.09
C LEU A 4 -14.01 3.19 2.28
N VAL A 5 -14.62 4.06 1.48
CA VAL A 5 -13.94 5.09 0.67
C VAL A 5 -13.20 6.10 1.57
N ILE A 6 -13.69 6.32 2.80
CA ILE A 6 -13.12 7.27 3.75
C ILE A 6 -11.71 6.86 4.20
N ALA A 7 -11.46 5.56 4.40
CA ALA A 7 -10.14 5.06 4.82
C ALA A 7 -9.09 5.17 3.69
N ALA A 8 -9.49 4.93 2.44
CA ALA A 8 -8.61 5.10 1.27
C ALA A 8 -8.29 6.58 1.00
N ALA A 9 -9.21 7.49 1.30
CA ALA A 9 -9.02 8.91 1.06
C ALA A 9 -8.06 9.59 2.06
N ILE A 10 -7.89 9.03 3.26
CA ILE A 10 -6.90 9.47 4.26
C ILE A 10 -5.46 9.21 3.76
N VAL A 11 -5.23 8.06 3.11
CA VAL A 11 -3.94 7.73 2.48
C VAL A 11 -3.65 8.70 1.32
N ALA A 12 -4.68 9.13 0.58
CA ALA A 12 -4.56 10.11 -0.49
C ALA A 12 -4.30 11.55 0.01
N ALA A 13 -4.82 11.93 1.17
CA ALA A 13 -4.57 13.26 1.76
C ALA A 13 -3.11 13.43 2.25
N GLY A 14 -2.43 12.32 2.59
CA GLY A 14 -1.03 12.33 2.99
C GLY A 14 -0.04 12.66 1.87
N VAL A 15 -0.43 12.58 0.60
CA VAL A 15 0.48 12.78 -0.55
C VAL A 15 0.43 14.20 -1.12
N GLY A 16 -0.32 15.10 -0.46
CA GLY A 16 -0.49 16.50 -0.85
C GLY A 16 0.71 17.39 -0.53
N GLY A 17 1.76 17.31 -1.34
CA GLY A 17 2.38 18.50 -1.93
C GLY A 17 2.82 19.66 -1.02
N VAL A 18 3.68 19.49 -0.02
CA VAL A 18 4.24 20.64 0.74
C VAL A 18 5.75 20.76 0.56
N SER A 19 6.21 21.93 0.08
CA SER A 19 7.63 22.31 0.06
C SER A 19 7.97 23.21 1.24
N TYR A 20 9.19 23.07 1.78
CA TYR A 20 9.59 23.68 3.04
C TYR A 20 10.54 24.86 2.87
N ALA A 21 10.13 26.01 3.42
CA ALA A 21 11.06 27.03 3.89
C ALA A 21 10.49 27.82 5.10
N ASN A 22 11.07 27.58 6.28
CA ASN A 22 11.10 28.45 7.46
C ASN A 22 9.81 28.59 8.32
N HIS A 23 9.90 29.18 9.52
CA HIS A 23 8.84 29.23 10.57
C HIS A 23 7.46 29.85 10.15
N VAL A 24 7.40 30.50 8.98
CA VAL A 24 6.16 30.96 8.32
C VAL A 24 5.42 29.79 7.63
N ALA A 25 6.15 28.71 7.31
CA ALA A 25 5.69 27.51 6.63
C ALA A 25 4.64 26.72 7.40
N THR A 26 4.58 26.73 8.74
CA THR A 26 3.54 25.94 9.43
C THR A 26 2.13 26.43 9.09
N LYS A 27 1.94 27.71 8.75
CA LYS A 27 0.64 28.22 8.29
C LYS A 27 0.33 27.87 6.84
N GLU A 28 1.33 27.91 5.96
CA GLU A 28 1.19 27.57 4.55
C GLU A 28 1.00 26.06 4.36
N VAL A 29 1.79 25.26 5.08
CA VAL A 29 1.63 23.80 5.20
C VAL A 29 0.27 23.46 5.78
N ARG A 30 -0.18 24.16 6.84
CA ARG A 30 -1.53 23.98 7.38
C ARG A 30 -2.60 24.29 6.34
N ALA A 31 -2.46 25.38 5.60
CA ALA A 31 -3.43 25.77 4.57
C ALA A 31 -3.49 24.74 3.42
N GLU A 32 -2.36 24.20 2.98
CA GLU A 32 -2.36 23.16 1.95
C GLU A 32 -2.94 21.84 2.48
N ILE A 33 -2.59 21.41 3.70
CA ILE A 33 -3.20 20.24 4.33
C ILE A 33 -4.71 20.41 4.50
N ASP A 34 -5.16 21.56 5.02
CA ASP A 34 -6.58 21.86 5.16
C ASP A 34 -7.31 21.85 3.81
N LYS A 35 -6.65 22.33 2.73
CA LYS A 35 -7.18 22.29 1.37
C LYS A 35 -7.28 20.86 0.84
N GLN A 36 -6.26 20.02 1.03
CA GLN A 36 -6.28 18.62 0.60
C GLN A 36 -7.33 17.82 1.36
N LEU A 37 -7.44 18.03 2.68
CA LEU A 37 -8.50 17.46 3.50
C LEU A 37 -9.88 17.96 3.06
N ALA A 38 -10.03 19.23 2.66
CA ALA A 38 -11.28 19.77 2.15
C ALA A 38 -11.70 19.12 0.82
N LEU A 39 -10.77 18.87 -0.11
CA LEU A 39 -11.05 18.13 -1.34
C LEU A 39 -11.54 16.72 -1.05
N VAL A 40 -10.89 16.03 -0.10
CA VAL A 40 -11.35 14.72 0.36
C VAL A 40 -12.72 14.82 1.05
N SER A 41 -12.96 15.87 1.83
CA SER A 41 -14.26 16.14 2.46
C SER A 41 -15.37 16.34 1.43
N GLU A 42 -15.12 17.06 0.33
CA GLU A 42 -16.09 17.24 -0.76
C GLU A 42 -16.45 15.91 -1.43
N GLN A 43 -15.47 15.04 -1.64
CA GLN A 43 -15.68 13.75 -2.29
C GLN A 43 -16.37 12.73 -1.38
N THR A 44 -16.04 12.73 -0.10
CA THR A 44 -16.47 11.68 0.86
C THR A 44 -17.63 12.10 1.76
N GLY A 45 -17.84 13.41 1.93
CA GLY A 45 -18.72 13.98 2.95
C GLY A 45 -18.18 13.88 4.38
N ALA A 46 -16.97 13.36 4.58
CA ALA A 46 -16.34 13.26 5.89
C ALA A 46 -15.65 14.58 6.27
N THR A 47 -15.61 14.92 7.56
CA THR A 47 -14.83 16.03 8.10
C THR A 47 -13.60 15.48 8.82
N PHE A 48 -12.44 16.08 8.59
CA PHE A 48 -11.19 15.69 9.24
C PHE A 48 -10.80 16.77 10.24
N LYS A 49 -10.47 16.36 11.47
CA LYS A 49 -9.91 17.24 12.50
C LYS A 49 -8.59 16.68 12.94
N TYR A 50 -7.63 17.52 13.29
CA TYR A 50 -6.36 17.09 13.84
C TYR A 50 -5.94 18.04 14.97
N ALA A 51 -5.26 17.51 15.98
CA ALA A 51 -4.88 18.29 17.15
C ALA A 51 -3.65 19.14 16.89
N ASP A 52 -2.65 18.58 16.20
CA ASP A 52 -1.39 19.25 15.95
C ASP A 52 -0.84 18.99 14.54
N LEU A 53 0.00 19.91 14.09
CA LEU A 53 0.73 19.84 12.84
C LEU A 53 2.15 20.34 13.09
N SER A 54 3.12 19.45 12.93
CA SER A 54 4.53 19.78 13.05
C SER A 54 5.22 19.68 11.69
N ALA A 55 6.28 20.47 11.51
CA ALA A 55 7.10 20.49 10.32
C ALA A 55 8.56 20.62 10.73
N SER A 56 9.44 19.80 10.15
CA SER A 56 10.86 19.77 10.46
C SER A 56 11.68 20.04 9.19
N VAL A 57 12.44 21.13 9.21
CA VAL A 57 13.36 21.49 8.12
C VAL A 57 14.57 20.55 8.07
N ILE A 58 14.96 19.98 9.22
CA ILE A 58 16.15 19.12 9.32
C ILE A 58 15.88 17.75 8.68
N SER A 59 14.73 17.16 8.98
CA SER A 59 14.31 15.88 8.42
C SER A 59 13.52 16.02 7.12
N ASN A 60 13.19 17.24 6.68
CA ASN A 60 12.28 17.50 5.58
C ASN A 60 10.96 16.72 5.75
N SER A 61 10.35 16.83 6.95
CA SER A 61 9.14 16.06 7.30
C SER A 61 8.00 16.92 7.82
N VAL A 62 6.76 16.43 7.60
CA VAL A 62 5.52 16.94 8.20
C VAL A 62 4.83 15.81 8.91
N GLU A 63 4.34 16.11 10.11
CA GLU A 63 3.55 15.19 10.90
C GLU A 63 2.23 15.83 11.29
N ILE A 64 1.12 15.16 10.97
CA ILE A 64 -0.20 15.46 11.50
C ILE A 64 -0.43 14.53 12.70
N SER A 65 -0.76 15.07 13.87
CA SER A 65 -0.97 14.28 15.08
C SER A 65 -2.43 14.32 15.55
N ASN A 66 -2.90 13.16 16.02
CA ASN A 66 -4.24 12.93 16.56
C ASN A 66 -5.34 13.39 15.60
N MET A 67 -5.39 12.77 14.42
CA MET A 67 -6.46 13.00 13.46
C MET A 67 -7.72 12.22 13.84
N GLU A 68 -8.87 12.88 13.79
CA GLU A 68 -10.21 12.31 13.90
C GLU A 68 -10.93 12.42 12.56
N VAL A 69 -11.64 11.36 12.22
CA VAL A 69 -12.44 11.28 11.00
C VAL A 69 -13.90 11.27 11.39
N ILE A 70 -14.62 12.31 11.01
CA ILE A 70 -16.03 12.50 11.34
C ILE A 70 -16.85 12.23 10.09
N SER A 71 -17.78 11.30 10.17
CA SER A 71 -18.70 11.01 9.06
C SER A 71 -19.59 12.21 8.73
N SER A 72 -20.24 12.17 7.56
CA SER A 72 -21.26 13.16 7.17
C SER A 72 -22.44 13.24 8.15
N GLU A 73 -22.65 12.20 8.96
CA GLU A 73 -23.70 12.12 9.97
C GLU A 73 -23.28 12.76 11.31
N GLY A 74 -22.02 13.19 11.44
CA GLY A 74 -21.47 13.81 12.64
C GLY A 74 -20.81 12.84 13.63
N ASP A 75 -20.89 11.53 13.39
CA ASP A 75 -20.23 10.53 14.22
C ASP A 75 -18.72 10.49 13.93
N ASN A 76 -17.89 10.46 14.98
CA ASN A 76 -16.47 10.13 14.83
C ASN A 76 -16.34 8.65 14.49
N VAL A 77 -15.77 8.33 13.33
CA VAL A 77 -15.68 6.96 12.80
C VAL A 77 -14.30 6.34 12.92
N ALA A 78 -13.23 7.15 12.97
CA ALA A 78 -11.87 6.67 13.08
C ALA A 78 -10.94 7.71 13.72
N SER A 79 -9.85 7.21 14.29
CA SER A 79 -8.76 8.01 14.85
C SER A 79 -7.42 7.54 14.29
N ILE A 80 -6.47 8.47 14.20
CA ILE A 80 -5.11 8.22 13.75
C ILE A 80 -4.17 8.97 14.68
N GLN A 81 -3.21 8.25 15.26
CA GLN A 81 -2.26 8.87 16.18
C GLN A 81 -1.33 9.82 15.44
N SER A 82 -0.72 9.37 14.34
CA SER A 82 0.07 10.24 13.49
C SER A 82 0.09 9.82 12.03
N ILE A 83 0.26 10.82 11.18
CA ILE A 83 0.57 10.67 9.75
C ILE A 83 1.82 11.50 9.49
N GLU A 84 2.91 10.88 9.07
CA GLU A 84 4.18 11.53 8.77
C GLU A 84 4.57 11.33 7.31
N VAL A 85 5.03 12.40 6.67
CA VAL A 85 5.63 12.37 5.33
C VAL A 85 7.04 12.92 5.47
N THR A 86 8.04 12.17 5.02
CA THR A 86 9.45 12.59 5.08
C THR A 86 10.04 12.61 3.69
N GLY A 87 10.92 13.57 3.42
CA GLY A 87 11.74 13.61 2.22
C GLY A 87 11.03 14.14 0.97
N TYR A 88 9.72 14.35 1.00
CA TYR A 88 8.94 14.85 -0.14
C TYR A 88 9.31 16.29 -0.53
N GLU A 89 9.46 16.55 -1.83
CA GLU A 89 9.67 17.88 -2.41
C GLU A 89 8.74 18.12 -3.59
N THR A 90 8.19 19.34 -3.72
CA THR A 90 7.14 19.64 -4.72
C THR A 90 7.68 19.90 -6.13
N ASP A 91 8.95 20.28 -6.24
CA ASP A 91 9.54 20.82 -7.47
C ASP A 91 10.49 19.84 -8.19
N LYS A 92 10.95 18.80 -7.49
CA LYS A 92 11.84 17.76 -8.01
C LYS A 92 11.51 16.38 -7.42
N ILE A 93 12.09 15.34 -8.02
CA ILE A 93 11.98 13.96 -7.52
C ILE A 93 12.98 13.80 -6.38
N SER A 94 12.49 13.46 -5.19
CA SER A 94 13.34 13.28 -4.02
C SER A 94 14.02 11.91 -4.05
N PRO A 95 15.30 11.80 -3.63
CA PRO A 95 16.02 10.53 -3.63
C PRO A 95 15.47 9.53 -2.62
N HIS A 96 14.79 10.01 -1.59
CA HIS A 96 14.12 9.19 -0.58
C HIS A 96 12.84 9.89 -0.13
N THR A 97 11.73 9.16 -0.09
CA THR A 97 10.45 9.62 0.46
C THR A 97 9.85 8.53 1.34
N THR A 98 9.35 8.88 2.53
CA THR A 98 8.54 7.98 3.35
C THR A 98 7.16 8.56 3.62
N PHE A 99 6.22 7.64 3.83
CA PHE A 99 4.88 7.90 4.30
C PHE A 99 4.55 6.90 5.41
N ASP A 100 4.29 7.41 6.59
CA ASP A 100 4.04 6.64 7.79
C ASP A 100 2.67 7.01 8.37
N VAL A 101 1.83 6.01 8.63
CA VAL A 101 0.60 6.14 9.41
C VAL A 101 0.75 5.26 10.64
N LYS A 102 0.55 5.85 11.83
CA LYS A 102 0.63 5.11 13.09
C LYS A 102 -0.72 5.07 13.77
N SER A 103 -1.07 3.88 14.23
CA SER A 103 -2.24 3.59 15.04
C SER A 103 -3.54 4.12 14.44
N PHE A 104 -3.77 3.86 13.15
CA PHE A 104 -5.10 4.04 12.56
C PHE A 104 -6.07 3.02 13.19
N GLN A 105 -7.22 3.48 13.67
CA GLN A 105 -8.23 2.60 14.25
C GLN A 105 -9.64 3.15 14.01
N PHE A 106 -10.59 2.25 13.75
CA PHE A 106 -12.01 2.61 13.74
C PHE A 106 -12.55 2.74 15.17
N ASN A 107 -13.42 3.72 15.40
CA ASN A 107 -14.05 3.87 16.70
C ASN A 107 -15.00 2.70 17.00
N LYS A 108 -15.03 2.28 18.26
CA LYS A 108 -15.84 1.13 18.71
C LYS A 108 -17.32 1.26 18.36
N ASP A 109 -17.89 2.46 18.54
CA ASP A 109 -19.29 2.73 18.21
C ASP A 109 -19.57 2.62 16.71
N PHE A 110 -18.59 2.96 15.87
CA PHE A 110 -18.69 2.77 14.43
C PHE A 110 -18.60 1.28 14.07
N VAL A 111 -17.64 0.55 14.66
CA VAL A 111 -17.50 -0.89 14.47
C VAL A 111 -18.78 -1.65 14.85
N ALA A 112 -19.44 -1.25 15.94
CA ALA A 112 -20.71 -1.84 16.37
C ALA A 112 -21.87 -1.63 15.39
N LYS A 113 -21.78 -0.62 14.50
CA LYS A 113 -22.77 -0.33 13.45
C LYS A 113 -22.41 -0.97 12.11
N LEU A 114 -21.28 -1.69 12.01
CA LEU A 114 -20.89 -2.36 10.78
C LEU A 114 -21.84 -3.53 10.46
N PRO A 115 -21.99 -3.87 9.16
CA PRO A 115 -22.75 -5.04 8.75
C PRO A 115 -22.33 -6.31 9.50
N ALA A 116 -23.29 -7.18 9.80
CA ALA A 116 -23.06 -8.38 10.63
C ALA A 116 -22.06 -9.39 10.01
N ASP A 117 -21.82 -9.31 8.71
CA ASP A 117 -20.84 -10.09 7.96
C ASP A 117 -19.40 -9.54 8.07
N THR A 118 -19.22 -8.34 8.61
CA THR A 118 -17.91 -7.70 8.78
C THR A 118 -17.03 -8.49 9.75
N ASN A 119 -15.76 -8.66 9.40
CA ASN A 119 -14.77 -9.21 10.33
C ASN A 119 -14.47 -8.18 11.43
N ILE A 120 -15.00 -8.41 12.64
CA ILE A 120 -14.84 -7.48 13.77
C ILE A 120 -13.40 -7.46 14.29
N MET A 121 -12.64 -8.55 14.17
CA MET A 121 -11.24 -8.60 14.57
C MET A 121 -10.42 -7.62 13.74
N LEU A 122 -10.54 -7.65 12.41
CA LEU A 122 -9.90 -6.65 11.54
C LEU A 122 -10.50 -5.25 11.75
N ALA A 123 -11.82 -5.11 11.86
CA ALA A 123 -12.44 -3.80 12.02
C ALA A 123 -12.04 -3.09 13.33
N SER A 124 -11.68 -3.86 14.37
CA SER A 124 -11.26 -3.32 15.67
C SER A 124 -9.75 -3.17 15.81
N ALA A 125 -8.98 -3.69 14.85
CA ALA A 125 -7.52 -3.66 14.90
C ALA A 125 -6.98 -2.24 14.81
N SER A 126 -5.76 -2.07 15.34
CA SER A 126 -4.96 -0.87 15.12
C SER A 126 -3.99 -1.15 13.97
N TYR A 127 -3.86 -0.21 13.05
CA TYR A 127 -3.07 -0.37 11.85
C TYR A 127 -1.91 0.62 11.81
N ASP A 128 -0.71 0.10 11.57
CA ASP A 128 0.44 0.89 11.15
C ASP A 128 0.70 0.64 9.66
N LEU A 129 0.93 1.71 8.91
CA LEU A 129 1.33 1.66 7.51
C LEU A 129 2.66 2.39 7.36
N HIS A 130 3.63 1.76 6.72
CA HIS A 130 4.86 2.39 6.29
C HIS A 130 5.02 2.19 4.79
N SER A 131 5.32 3.25 4.06
CA SER A 131 5.66 3.19 2.65
C SER A 131 6.92 4.00 2.42
N SER A 132 7.85 3.48 1.63
CA SER A 132 9.03 4.24 1.20
C SER A 132 9.29 4.09 -0.30
N LEU A 133 9.89 5.13 -0.87
CA LEU A 133 10.41 5.16 -2.22
C LEU A 133 11.84 5.69 -2.16
N ASP A 134 12.79 4.86 -2.56
CA ASP A 134 14.16 5.24 -2.85
C ASP A 134 14.31 5.37 -4.36
N TYR A 135 14.86 6.50 -4.84
CA TYR A 135 15.12 6.76 -6.26
C TYR A 135 16.58 7.15 -6.48
N ASP A 136 17.28 6.41 -7.35
CA ASP A 136 18.63 6.75 -7.78
C ASP A 136 18.57 7.47 -9.14
N GLU A 137 18.81 8.78 -9.14
CA GLU A 137 18.80 9.59 -10.36
C GLU A 137 19.88 9.18 -11.39
N LYS A 138 20.99 8.57 -10.94
CA LYS A 138 22.09 8.19 -11.83
C LYS A 138 21.80 6.90 -12.58
N SER A 139 21.24 5.89 -11.91
CA SER A 139 20.86 4.64 -12.55
C SER A 139 19.45 4.67 -13.14
N GLY A 140 18.57 5.54 -12.61
CA GLY A 140 17.14 5.56 -12.92
C GLY A 140 16.38 4.43 -12.22
N ASP A 141 16.96 3.81 -11.20
CA ASP A 141 16.32 2.73 -10.45
C ASP A 141 15.45 3.28 -9.32
N SER A 142 14.45 2.51 -8.92
CA SER A 142 13.71 2.75 -7.68
C SER A 142 13.55 1.48 -6.87
N ASP A 143 13.50 1.65 -5.55
CA ASP A 143 13.09 0.61 -4.62
C ASP A 143 11.88 1.11 -3.82
N VAL A 144 10.81 0.32 -3.83
CA VAL A 144 9.54 0.62 -3.14
C VAL A 144 9.35 -0.38 -2.02
N VAL A 145 9.05 0.12 -0.82
CA VAL A 145 8.71 -0.70 0.35
C VAL A 145 7.32 -0.32 0.82
N VAL A 146 6.48 -1.31 1.13
CA VAL A 146 5.18 -1.12 1.78
C VAL A 146 5.07 -2.14 2.91
N LYS A 147 4.75 -1.68 4.11
CA LYS A 147 4.51 -2.51 5.29
C LYS A 147 3.19 -2.12 5.91
N LEU A 148 2.30 -3.08 6.08
CA LEU A 148 1.02 -2.90 6.76
C LEU A 148 0.97 -3.86 7.94
N ASP A 149 0.80 -3.33 9.14
CA ASP A 149 0.74 -4.09 10.37
C ASP A 149 -0.64 -3.91 11.01
N ALA A 150 -1.46 -4.96 10.95
CA ALA A 150 -2.66 -5.06 11.76
C ALA A 150 -2.25 -5.65 13.11
N LYS A 151 -2.09 -4.76 14.10
CA LYS A 151 -1.50 -5.09 15.41
C LYS A 151 -2.13 -6.33 16.02
N ASP A 152 -1.26 -7.20 16.55
CA ASP A 152 -1.58 -8.48 17.20
C ASP A 152 -2.22 -9.54 16.27
N ILE A 153 -2.48 -9.23 14.99
CA ILE A 153 -3.12 -10.15 14.05
C ILE A 153 -2.14 -10.60 12.97
N VAL A 154 -1.73 -9.69 12.09
CA VAL A 154 -0.94 -10.01 10.91
C VAL A 154 -0.19 -8.79 10.40
N SER A 155 1.03 -9.01 9.91
CA SER A 155 1.79 -7.99 9.17
C SER A 155 2.03 -8.45 7.73
N LEU A 156 1.95 -7.50 6.80
CA LEU A 156 2.20 -7.67 5.38
C LEU A 156 3.35 -6.76 4.97
N ASN A 157 4.42 -7.32 4.40
CA ASN A 157 5.52 -6.55 3.83
C ASN A 157 5.62 -6.83 2.33
N MET A 158 5.80 -5.77 1.55
CA MET A 158 6.04 -5.83 0.12
C MET A 158 7.24 -4.97 -0.22
N ASN A 159 8.20 -5.54 -0.94
CA ASN A 159 9.33 -4.79 -1.51
C ASN A 159 9.35 -5.01 -3.02
N MET A 160 9.55 -3.95 -3.78
CA MET A 160 9.64 -4.00 -5.24
C MET A 160 10.84 -3.18 -5.69
N GLY A 161 11.75 -3.83 -6.41
CA GLY A 161 12.86 -3.17 -7.10
C GLY A 161 12.50 -2.98 -8.56
N LEU A 162 12.64 -1.77 -9.06
CA LEU A 162 12.37 -1.37 -10.43
C LEU A 162 13.61 -0.69 -11.02
N ALA A 163 13.80 -0.86 -12.32
CA ALA A 163 14.75 -0.14 -13.15
C ALA A 163 14.00 0.68 -14.21
N ASN A 164 14.72 1.64 -14.81
CA ASN A 164 14.18 2.53 -15.84
C ASN A 164 12.93 3.31 -15.40
N THR A 165 12.93 3.76 -14.14
CA THR A 165 11.81 4.42 -13.48
C THR A 165 11.75 5.93 -13.74
N GLN A 166 12.80 6.52 -14.34
CA GLN A 166 12.88 7.96 -14.59
C GLN A 166 11.63 8.51 -15.31
N ALA A 167 11.15 7.82 -16.36
CA ALA A 167 9.96 8.25 -17.08
C ALA A 167 8.69 8.26 -16.20
N LEU A 168 8.59 7.34 -15.24
CA LEU A 168 7.49 7.29 -14.27
C LEU A 168 7.61 8.43 -13.25
N MET A 169 8.83 8.69 -12.77
CA MET A 169 9.09 9.77 -11.81
C MET A 169 8.86 11.15 -12.44
N ASP A 170 9.30 11.36 -13.68
CA ASP A 170 9.03 12.58 -14.44
C ASP A 170 7.53 12.79 -14.67
N ALA A 171 6.80 11.72 -15.00
CA ALA A 171 5.36 11.75 -15.16
C ALA A 171 4.65 12.10 -13.84
N SER A 172 5.08 11.49 -12.72
CA SER A 172 4.58 11.80 -11.37
C SER A 172 4.78 13.27 -11.02
N LEU A 173 5.98 13.80 -11.27
CA LEU A 173 6.29 15.22 -11.02
C LEU A 173 5.45 16.16 -11.89
N ALA A 174 5.27 15.82 -13.17
CA ALA A 174 4.44 16.60 -14.09
C ALA A 174 2.97 16.63 -13.66
N ILE A 175 2.43 15.50 -13.20
CA ILE A 175 1.07 15.39 -12.65
C ILE A 175 0.93 16.24 -11.38
N SER A 176 1.89 16.13 -10.45
CA SER A 176 1.90 16.92 -9.22
C SER A 176 1.87 18.43 -9.51
N LYS A 177 2.72 18.89 -10.45
CA LYS A 177 2.74 20.31 -10.88
C LYS A 177 1.43 20.75 -11.53
N ALA A 178 0.81 19.89 -12.35
CA ALA A 178 -0.47 20.19 -12.97
C ALA A 178 -1.60 20.30 -11.93
N GLN A 179 -1.62 19.42 -10.93
CA GLN A 179 -2.59 19.46 -9.82
C GLN A 179 -2.40 20.70 -8.95
N GLN A 180 -1.15 21.07 -8.63
CA GLN A 180 -0.85 22.30 -7.91
C GLN A 180 -1.33 23.54 -8.68
N ALA A 181 -1.11 23.59 -9.99
CA ALA A 181 -1.55 24.70 -10.84
C ALA A 181 -3.09 24.78 -10.98
N ALA A 182 -3.79 23.64 -10.98
CA ALA A 182 -5.25 23.59 -11.01
C ALA A 182 -5.89 24.02 -9.67
N GLY A 183 -5.14 24.01 -8.57
CA GLY A 183 -5.60 24.44 -7.26
C GLY A 183 -6.74 23.57 -6.73
N SER A 184 -7.90 24.18 -6.45
CA SER A 184 -9.10 23.46 -5.99
C SER A 184 -10.02 23.03 -7.15
N GLN A 185 -9.66 23.31 -8.40
CA GLN A 185 -10.47 22.90 -9.54
C GLN A 185 -10.14 21.45 -9.91
N PRO A 186 -11.16 20.59 -10.10
CA PRO A 186 -10.92 19.27 -10.64
C PRO A 186 -10.31 19.40 -12.05
N LEU A 187 -9.38 18.49 -12.36
CA LEU A 187 -8.80 18.40 -13.70
C LEU A 187 -9.89 18.14 -14.73
N THR A 188 -9.71 18.65 -15.95
CA THR A 188 -10.63 18.31 -17.03
C THR A 188 -10.46 16.86 -17.43
N TYR A 189 -11.51 16.23 -17.97
CA TYR A 189 -11.43 14.86 -18.47
C TYR A 189 -10.30 14.66 -19.51
N GLU A 190 -10.04 15.68 -20.35
CA GLU A 190 -8.93 15.64 -21.29
C GLU A 190 -7.57 15.61 -20.59
N GLN A 191 -7.40 16.40 -19.52
CA GLN A 191 -6.19 16.38 -18.70
C GLN A 191 -6.01 15.05 -17.99
N GLU A 192 -7.07 14.49 -17.40
CA GLU A 192 -7.03 13.16 -16.76
C GLU A 192 -6.61 12.06 -17.76
N LEU A 193 -7.16 12.08 -18.98
CA LEU A 193 -6.81 11.12 -20.03
C LEU A 193 -5.35 11.26 -20.47
N GLN A 194 -4.85 12.49 -20.59
CA GLN A 194 -3.44 12.74 -20.89
C GLN A 194 -2.52 12.20 -19.77
N GLN A 195 -2.87 12.44 -18.51
CA GLN A 195 -2.11 11.91 -17.36
C GLN A 195 -2.12 10.38 -17.34
N GLN A 196 -3.27 9.75 -17.56
CA GLN A 196 -3.37 8.29 -17.65
C GLN A 196 -2.48 7.75 -18.78
N THR A 197 -2.49 8.39 -19.94
CA THR A 197 -1.66 7.99 -21.09
C THR A 197 -0.17 8.09 -20.76
N LEU A 198 0.27 9.18 -20.11
CA LEU A 198 1.65 9.36 -19.69
C LEU A 198 2.09 8.26 -18.72
N ILE A 199 1.28 7.97 -17.71
CA ILE A 199 1.57 6.90 -16.74
C ILE A 199 1.62 5.53 -17.42
N MET A 200 0.67 5.21 -18.32
CA MET A 200 0.70 3.95 -19.06
C MET A 200 1.97 3.78 -19.91
N GLN A 201 2.38 4.84 -20.61
CA GLN A 201 3.60 4.83 -21.40
C GLN A 201 4.84 4.66 -20.51
N ALA A 202 4.89 5.32 -19.36
CA ALA A 202 5.97 5.15 -18.40
C ALA A 202 6.01 3.71 -17.84
N MET A 203 4.86 3.17 -17.43
CA MET A 203 4.73 1.80 -16.90
C MET A 203 5.19 0.74 -17.91
N SER A 204 4.93 0.93 -19.21
CA SER A 204 5.38 -0.02 -20.24
C SER A 204 6.90 -0.14 -20.39
N LYS A 205 7.65 0.85 -19.89
CA LYS A 205 9.12 0.89 -19.95
C LYS A 205 9.79 0.37 -18.68
N LEU A 206 9.02 0.16 -17.62
CA LEU A 206 9.55 -0.32 -16.35
C LEU A 206 10.11 -1.72 -16.52
N GLU A 207 11.29 -1.90 -15.96
CA GLU A 207 11.97 -3.18 -15.89
C GLU A 207 11.95 -3.64 -14.43
N PRO A 208 11.22 -4.70 -14.08
CA PRO A 208 11.22 -5.16 -12.72
C PRO A 208 12.53 -5.89 -12.41
N ARG A 209 13.12 -5.60 -11.25
CA ARG A 209 14.35 -6.25 -10.76
C ARG A 209 14.05 -7.29 -9.71
N SER A 210 13.17 -6.95 -8.76
CA SER A 210 12.82 -7.86 -7.67
C SER A 210 11.42 -7.60 -7.14
N VAL A 211 10.78 -8.65 -6.65
CA VAL A 211 9.54 -8.57 -5.88
C VAL A 211 9.69 -9.46 -4.67
N ASN A 212 9.36 -8.94 -3.50
CA ASN A 212 9.25 -9.69 -2.27
C ASN A 212 7.90 -9.41 -1.62
N PHE A 213 7.23 -10.46 -1.18
CA PHE A 213 6.02 -10.42 -0.38
C PHE A 213 6.24 -11.26 0.86
N GLU A 214 5.82 -10.76 2.00
CA GLU A 214 5.93 -11.45 3.28
C GLU A 214 4.65 -11.23 4.08
N LEU A 215 4.13 -12.29 4.66
CA LEU A 215 3.00 -12.29 5.57
C LEU A 215 3.45 -12.98 6.85
N ASN A 216 3.37 -12.27 7.97
CA ASN A 216 3.74 -12.81 9.28
C ASN A 216 2.56 -12.75 10.24
N ASN A 217 2.38 -13.81 11.01
CA ASN A 217 1.45 -13.86 12.12
C ASN A 217 1.97 -12.98 13.26
N GLN A 218 1.13 -12.04 13.72
CA GLN A 218 1.44 -11.18 14.87
C GLN A 218 0.75 -11.67 16.17
N GLY A 219 0.05 -12.80 16.12
CA GLY A 219 -0.58 -13.46 17.25
C GLY A 219 -1.87 -14.18 16.83
N GLU A 220 -2.78 -13.44 16.20
CA GLU A 220 -4.16 -13.84 15.99
C GLU A 220 -4.50 -14.26 14.54
N LEU A 221 -3.51 -14.49 13.67
CA LEU A 221 -3.75 -14.89 12.27
C LEU A 221 -4.62 -16.16 12.17
N LYS A 222 -4.40 -17.14 13.05
CA LYS A 222 -5.20 -18.36 13.09
C LYS A 222 -6.66 -18.10 13.44
N ALA A 223 -6.90 -17.28 14.47
CA ALA A 223 -8.26 -16.90 14.87
C ALA A 223 -8.97 -16.10 13.78
N LEU A 224 -8.24 -15.21 13.09
CA LEU A 224 -8.74 -14.52 11.91
C LEU A 224 -9.19 -15.51 10.83
N LEU A 225 -8.32 -16.46 10.47
CA LEU A 225 -8.62 -17.47 9.45
C LEU A 225 -9.82 -18.34 9.84
N GLU A 226 -9.86 -18.83 11.08
CA GLU A 226 -10.99 -19.60 11.61
C GLU A 226 -12.31 -18.82 11.49
N SER A 227 -12.30 -17.53 11.84
CA SER A 227 -13.50 -16.69 11.78
C SER A 227 -14.07 -16.56 10.36
N GLU A 228 -13.21 -16.59 9.33
CA GLU A 228 -13.63 -16.52 7.92
C GLU A 228 -14.02 -17.88 7.36
N LEU A 229 -13.34 -18.97 7.78
CA LEU A 229 -13.69 -20.32 7.35
C LEU A 229 -15.05 -20.77 7.92
N VAL A 230 -15.36 -20.42 9.17
CA VAL A 230 -16.67 -20.74 9.78
C VAL A 230 -17.84 -20.10 9.01
N LYS A 231 -17.67 -18.87 8.48
CA LYS A 231 -18.67 -18.23 7.61
C LYS A 231 -18.92 -19.02 6.33
N GLN A 232 -17.92 -19.76 5.86
CA GLN A 232 -17.98 -20.63 4.69
C GLN A 232 -18.39 -22.07 5.05
N GLY A 233 -18.70 -22.35 6.32
CA GLY A 233 -19.03 -23.70 6.79
C GLY A 233 -17.85 -24.66 6.75
N MET A 234 -16.62 -24.15 6.79
CA MET A 234 -15.37 -24.90 6.67
C MET A 234 -14.56 -24.83 7.98
N SER A 235 -13.86 -25.91 8.33
CA SER A 235 -12.85 -25.91 9.40
C SER A 235 -11.44 -25.67 8.84
N VAL A 236 -10.48 -25.34 9.71
CA VAL A 236 -9.07 -25.19 9.32
C VAL A 236 -8.52 -26.51 8.74
N GLU A 237 -8.88 -27.65 9.32
CA GLU A 237 -8.45 -28.96 8.86
C GLU A 237 -9.00 -29.27 7.45
N GLN A 238 -10.25 -28.88 7.18
CA GLN A 238 -10.83 -29.02 5.85
C GLN A 238 -10.13 -28.15 4.82
N MET A 239 -9.77 -26.92 5.19
CA MET A 239 -8.96 -26.03 4.35
C MET A 239 -7.57 -26.64 4.07
N GLN A 240 -6.90 -27.17 5.10
CA GLN A 240 -5.60 -27.83 4.96
C GLN A 240 -5.68 -29.01 3.97
N MET A 241 -6.67 -29.89 4.11
CA MET A 241 -6.90 -31.00 3.17
C MET A 241 -7.17 -30.51 1.73
N MET A 242 -7.92 -29.42 1.58
CA MET A 242 -8.21 -28.84 0.27
C MET A 242 -6.95 -28.28 -0.39
N VAL A 243 -6.11 -27.58 0.37
CA VAL A 243 -4.81 -27.08 -0.13
C VAL A 243 -3.91 -28.24 -0.52
N GLU A 244 -3.79 -29.28 0.31
CA GLU A 244 -2.99 -30.47 -0.02
C GLU A 244 -3.46 -31.12 -1.33
N GLN A 245 -4.77 -31.25 -1.53
CA GLN A 245 -5.33 -31.80 -2.77
C GLN A 245 -5.06 -30.91 -3.99
N GLN A 246 -5.13 -29.59 -3.84
CA GLN A 246 -4.83 -28.65 -4.91
C GLN A 246 -3.35 -28.67 -5.29
N LEU A 247 -2.44 -28.73 -4.31
CA LEU A 247 -1.00 -28.80 -4.54
C LEU A 247 -0.60 -30.08 -5.29
N GLN A 248 -1.27 -31.20 -5.05
CA GLN A 248 -1.05 -32.44 -5.82
C GLN A 248 -1.38 -32.31 -7.32
N GLN A 249 -2.26 -31.37 -7.69
CA GLN A 249 -2.68 -31.14 -9.08
C GLN A 249 -2.04 -29.88 -9.69
N ALA A 250 -1.42 -29.04 -8.87
CA ALA A 250 -0.85 -27.79 -9.29
C ALA A 250 0.51 -28.01 -9.99
N PRO A 251 0.80 -27.28 -11.08
CA PRO A 251 2.11 -27.29 -11.71
C PRO A 251 3.08 -26.42 -10.89
N VAL A 252 3.47 -26.90 -9.72
CA VAL A 252 4.45 -26.26 -8.82
C VAL A 252 5.58 -27.24 -8.51
N THR A 253 6.74 -26.74 -8.10
CA THR A 253 7.83 -27.60 -7.62
C THR A 253 7.50 -28.19 -6.26
N GLU A 254 8.14 -29.30 -5.91
CA GLU A 254 8.00 -29.95 -4.59
C GLU A 254 8.34 -28.98 -3.45
N GLU A 255 9.44 -28.23 -3.58
CA GLU A 255 9.85 -27.21 -2.60
C GLU A 255 8.77 -26.14 -2.37
N ILE A 256 8.12 -25.66 -3.43
CA ILE A 256 7.02 -24.67 -3.31
C ILE A 256 5.80 -25.32 -2.65
N ALA A 257 5.45 -26.55 -3.03
CA ALA A 257 4.34 -27.27 -2.41
C ALA A 257 4.56 -27.51 -0.91
N GLU A 258 5.79 -27.85 -0.52
CA GLU A 258 6.18 -27.99 0.89
C GLU A 258 6.07 -26.66 1.65
N ALA A 259 6.58 -25.56 1.08
CA ALA A 259 6.49 -24.24 1.71
C ALA A 259 5.02 -23.78 1.91
N ILE A 260 4.17 -23.94 0.90
CA ILE A 260 2.73 -23.61 1.01
C ILE A 260 2.08 -24.50 2.07
N SER A 261 2.38 -25.80 2.06
CA SER A 261 1.84 -26.75 3.04
C SER A 261 2.31 -26.45 4.47
N GLY A 262 3.57 -26.06 4.64
CA GLY A 262 4.17 -25.66 5.91
C GLY A 262 3.44 -24.47 6.51
N PHE A 263 3.31 -23.40 5.73
CA PHE A 263 2.55 -22.22 6.15
C PHE A 263 1.09 -22.53 6.48
N VAL A 264 0.38 -23.30 5.65
CA VAL A 264 -1.04 -23.62 5.90
C VAL A 264 -1.23 -24.49 7.16
N LYS A 265 -0.21 -25.25 7.56
CA LYS A 265 -0.22 -26.06 8.79
C LYS A 265 0.16 -25.24 10.03
N GLY A 266 1.17 -24.37 9.94
CA GLY A 266 1.67 -23.61 11.08
C GLY A 266 1.09 -22.21 11.25
N LEU A 267 0.76 -21.54 10.14
CA LEU A 267 0.26 -20.16 10.06
C LEU A 267 1.20 -19.17 10.78
N ASN A 268 2.51 -19.36 10.67
CA ASN A 268 3.50 -18.48 11.31
C ASN A 268 3.97 -17.40 10.35
N SER A 269 4.51 -17.80 9.20
CA SER A 269 5.02 -16.86 8.20
C SER A 269 4.98 -17.45 6.81
N PHE A 270 4.73 -16.60 5.82
CA PHE A 270 4.78 -16.94 4.41
C PHE A 270 5.53 -15.87 3.64
N SER A 271 6.57 -16.24 2.91
CA SER A 271 7.34 -15.31 2.08
C SER A 271 7.50 -15.82 0.66
N VAL A 272 7.34 -14.93 -0.31
CA VAL A 272 7.57 -15.16 -1.73
C VAL A 272 8.52 -14.08 -2.22
N SER A 273 9.66 -14.48 -2.76
CA SER A 273 10.62 -13.56 -3.35
C SER A 273 11.02 -14.01 -4.75
N ALA A 274 11.19 -13.07 -5.67
CA ALA A 274 11.59 -13.32 -7.05
C ALA A 274 12.61 -12.28 -7.48
N LYS A 275 13.63 -12.71 -8.24
CA LYS A 275 14.56 -11.84 -8.95
C LYS A 275 14.28 -11.95 -10.44
N LEU A 276 13.74 -10.88 -10.98
CA LEU A 276 13.24 -10.84 -12.33
C LEU A 276 14.39 -10.53 -13.31
N PRO A 277 14.33 -11.02 -14.56
CA PRO A 277 15.43 -10.85 -15.50
C PRO A 277 15.72 -9.38 -15.80
N GLU A 278 17.00 -9.01 -15.69
CA GLU A 278 17.48 -7.66 -15.99
C GLU A 278 17.27 -7.30 -17.47
N GLY A 279 17.02 -6.02 -17.76
CA GLY A 279 16.87 -5.53 -19.14
C GLY A 279 15.56 -5.94 -19.81
N LYS A 280 14.60 -6.49 -19.05
CA LYS A 280 13.29 -6.94 -19.56
C LYS A 280 12.18 -6.08 -18.99
N THR A 281 11.31 -5.62 -19.86
CA THR A 281 10.11 -4.90 -19.44
C THR A 281 9.13 -5.83 -18.73
N MET A 282 8.24 -5.27 -17.90
CA MET A 282 7.12 -6.01 -17.29
C MET A 282 6.34 -6.86 -18.29
N MET A 283 6.13 -6.36 -19.51
CA MET A 283 5.40 -7.06 -20.56
C MET A 283 6.16 -8.29 -21.07
N GLU A 284 7.47 -8.16 -21.33
CA GLU A 284 8.30 -9.28 -21.76
C GLU A 284 8.41 -10.37 -20.69
N VAL A 285 8.60 -9.96 -19.43
CA VAL A 285 8.61 -10.87 -18.29
C VAL A 285 7.28 -11.64 -18.19
N ASN A 286 6.14 -10.93 -18.26
CA ASN A 286 4.83 -11.56 -18.19
C ASN A 286 4.58 -12.53 -19.36
N GLN A 287 4.99 -12.18 -20.58
CA GLN A 287 4.89 -13.09 -21.74
C GLN A 287 5.70 -14.37 -21.54
N GLN A 288 6.91 -14.26 -20.98
CA GLN A 288 7.75 -15.42 -20.72
C GLN A 288 7.18 -16.29 -19.60
N ILE A 289 6.64 -15.69 -18.53
CA ILE A 289 5.92 -16.42 -17.47
C ILE A 289 4.77 -17.23 -18.09
N MET A 290 3.95 -16.62 -18.94
CA MET A 290 2.82 -17.29 -19.59
C MET A 290 3.25 -18.50 -20.44
N MET A 291 4.42 -18.43 -21.09
CA MET A 291 4.98 -19.57 -21.83
C MET A 291 5.51 -20.70 -20.92
N LEU A 292 5.78 -20.40 -19.64
CA LEU A 292 6.36 -21.32 -18.66
C LEU A 292 5.35 -21.85 -17.61
N ILE A 293 4.07 -21.44 -17.65
CA ILE A 293 3.03 -21.84 -16.67
C ILE A 293 2.89 -23.37 -16.49
N GLY A 294 3.23 -24.17 -17.50
CA GLY A 294 3.22 -25.65 -17.41
C GLY A 294 4.59 -26.29 -17.13
N GLN A 295 5.61 -25.49 -16.81
CA GLN A 295 7.00 -25.91 -16.61
C GLN A 295 7.54 -25.30 -15.31
N PRO A 296 7.08 -25.78 -14.14
CA PRO A 296 7.36 -25.15 -12.85
C PRO A 296 8.84 -24.95 -12.56
N GLU A 297 9.69 -25.93 -12.87
CA GLU A 297 11.13 -25.85 -12.61
C GLU A 297 11.79 -24.73 -13.43
N LYS A 298 11.40 -24.60 -14.70
CA LYS A 298 11.91 -23.53 -15.57
C LYS A 298 11.37 -22.17 -15.19
N LEU A 299 10.12 -22.12 -14.69
CA LEU A 299 9.55 -20.88 -14.20
C LEU A 299 10.32 -20.41 -12.96
N VAL A 300 10.57 -21.31 -12.01
CA VAL A 300 11.37 -21.02 -10.81
C VAL A 300 12.77 -20.53 -11.18
N GLU A 301 13.46 -21.19 -12.11
CA GLU A 301 14.78 -20.76 -12.57
C GLU A 301 14.73 -19.39 -13.26
N TYR A 302 13.72 -19.15 -14.11
CA TYR A 302 13.60 -17.93 -14.90
C TYR A 302 13.42 -16.66 -14.05
N ILE A 303 12.63 -16.73 -12.98
CA ILE A 303 12.38 -15.59 -12.07
C ILE A 303 13.08 -15.73 -10.72
N ASN A 304 13.97 -16.73 -10.58
CA ASN A 304 14.67 -17.07 -9.33
C ASN A 304 13.72 -17.03 -8.12
N LEU A 305 12.63 -17.80 -8.22
CA LEU A 305 11.53 -17.79 -7.25
C LEU A 305 11.93 -18.56 -5.99
N GLU A 306 11.90 -17.89 -4.84
CA GLU A 306 12.00 -18.52 -3.53
C GLU A 306 10.66 -18.38 -2.81
N VAL A 307 10.13 -19.50 -2.31
CA VAL A 307 8.94 -19.54 -1.45
C VAL A 307 9.32 -20.21 -0.13
N LYS A 308 8.96 -19.59 0.99
CA LYS A 308 9.17 -20.14 2.34
C LYS A 308 7.87 -20.03 3.11
N GLY A 309 7.55 -21.05 3.89
CA GLY A 309 6.33 -21.07 4.67
C GLY A 309 6.42 -22.05 5.82
N ASP A 310 6.12 -21.53 7.02
CA ASP A 310 6.20 -22.24 8.30
C ASP A 310 4.96 -21.98 9.17
#